data_AF-J3NMN8-F1
#
_entry.id   AF-J3NMN8-F1
#
_cell.length_a   1.000
_cell.length_b   1.000
_cell.length_c   1.000
_cell.angle_alpha   90.00
_cell.angle_beta   90.00
_cell.angle_gamma   90.00
#
_symmetry.space_group_name_H-M   'P 1'
#
loop_
_entity.id
_entity.type
_entity.pdbx_description
1 polymer ?
#
loop_
_entity_poly.entity_id
_entity_poly.type
_entity_poly.pdbx_seq_one_letter_code
_entity_poly.pdbx_strand_id
1 'polypeptide(L)'
;MPSAACAPERLNGHRALLGSQSALNPASQPPSSQPLGLPTLASTQLPTPQFHQPSSQLARNAMPCATRVSGPALLVLAEQPWPGSGSWVSVLTGTTDGRPRCAAMSRLGNVWADVMKRDQESEGPDGGREGEGAARQQTKGALFTHLCVPLGRHLSCVFFSLRSLLYLDTLSCYLPTLVSIYKHFHQNLTTNTDNMPLPRGIYRADQVGSFLRPKEVLAAREAASKGDMTRAQLREVEDRHIADVARSQIANGLRAVTDGEYRRAWFHIDFLVNLDGVAHITEGNIPSTNVTTHGVTPPKLAVVGKLGHPRPVQVDDFNHLEAQIPADKKASVTTKVCIPSPTMVHFRGGRDSIDKDAYPTLEPFFDDLVAVYRAEIRDLYAAGCRFLQLDDTNLAYLCDPGMRTEAAARHGDPNALAEQYADLINRAIAERPKDMVIGIHLCRGNYRSQWFAQGGYEPVAEVLFKKLDVDVYFLEFDDPRSGDFSPLRHLPVDKTVVLGVMSSKKAGLDDEAEIVRRLNEAASHCPRGLDQLCLSHQCGFSSTVEGNDLTEEQQWAKVRLEVDIAKKVWGEDLSK
;
A
#
# COMPACT_ATOMS: atom_id res chain seq x y z
N MET A 1 56.95 18.15 14.96
CA MET A 1 58.26 18.53 14.37
C MET A 1 58.09 18.63 12.84
N PRO A 2 58.74 19.60 12.15
CA PRO A 2 58.56 19.93 10.71
C PRO A 2 59.61 19.19 9.83
N SER A 3 59.93 19.50 8.55
CA SER A 3 59.70 20.63 7.60
C SER A 3 59.75 20.12 6.14
N ALA A 4 58.89 20.54 5.19
CA ALA A 4 58.95 21.75 4.36
C ALA A 4 60.24 21.96 3.53
N ALA A 5 60.10 22.04 2.20
CA ALA A 5 61.00 22.68 1.20
C ALA A 5 60.34 22.63 -0.20
N CYS A 6 60.61 23.51 -1.17
CA CYS A 6 60.87 24.96 -1.16
C CYS A 6 60.66 25.50 -2.60
N ALA A 7 60.26 26.75 -2.77
CA ALA A 7 60.35 27.50 -4.05
C ALA A 7 61.38 28.64 -3.88
N PRO A 8 62.00 29.17 -4.96
CA PRO A 8 61.44 30.31 -5.72
C PRO A 8 61.74 30.18 -7.25
N GLU A 9 61.31 31.03 -8.20
CA GLU A 9 61.52 32.49 -8.32
C GLU A 9 60.40 33.24 -9.08
N ARG A 10 60.50 34.58 -9.07
CA ARG A 10 59.52 35.54 -9.59
C ARG A 10 59.97 36.09 -10.95
N LEU A 11 59.07 36.70 -11.71
CA LEU A 11 59.16 38.13 -12.09
C LEU A 11 57.90 38.65 -12.81
N ASN A 12 57.68 39.95 -12.61
CA ASN A 12 56.72 40.91 -13.21
C ASN A 12 56.23 40.56 -14.64
N GLY A 13 55.00 40.82 -15.08
CA GLY A 13 54.01 41.79 -14.60
C GLY A 13 54.02 43.06 -15.47
N HIS A 14 52.97 43.29 -16.29
CA HIS A 14 52.56 44.63 -16.75
C HIS A 14 51.11 44.68 -17.27
N ARG A 15 50.50 45.86 -17.19
CA ARG A 15 49.09 46.18 -17.48
C ARG A 15 48.80 46.34 -18.98
N ALA A 16 47.57 45.92 -19.35
CA ALA A 16 46.56 46.58 -20.19
C ALA A 16 46.95 47.66 -21.23
N LEU A 17 46.25 47.64 -22.38
CA LEU A 17 45.56 48.83 -22.90
C LEU A 17 44.38 48.46 -23.84
N LEU A 18 43.48 49.43 -24.02
CA LEU A 18 42.18 49.32 -24.72
C LEU A 18 42.25 49.87 -26.15
N GLY A 19 41.28 49.45 -26.98
CA GLY A 19 40.85 50.13 -28.21
C GLY A 19 41.10 49.34 -29.49
N SER A 20 40.30 49.48 -30.55
CA SER A 20 39.01 50.19 -30.71
C SER A 20 38.46 49.98 -32.13
N GLN A 21 37.13 49.94 -32.31
CA GLN A 21 36.42 50.17 -33.59
C GLN A 21 36.64 49.11 -34.71
N SER A 22 35.72 48.87 -35.67
CA SER A 22 34.32 49.30 -35.84
C SER A 22 33.59 48.44 -36.90
N ALA A 23 32.26 48.34 -36.74
CA ALA A 23 31.22 48.22 -37.79
C ALA A 23 31.36 47.21 -38.95
N LEU A 24 30.37 46.30 -39.05
CA LEU A 24 29.40 46.24 -40.17
C LEU A 24 28.17 45.38 -39.78
N ASN A 25 27.00 45.76 -40.31
CA ASN A 25 25.65 45.18 -40.13
C ASN A 25 24.99 45.22 -41.56
N PRO A 26 23.80 44.66 -41.88
CA PRO A 26 22.78 44.11 -40.99
C PRO A 26 22.05 42.81 -41.45
N ALA A 27 21.06 42.45 -40.61
CA ALA A 27 19.97 41.49 -40.73
C ALA A 27 19.36 41.14 -42.12
N SER A 28 18.77 39.94 -42.17
CA SER A 28 17.70 39.55 -43.09
C SER A 28 16.48 39.03 -42.30
N GLN A 29 15.27 39.37 -42.77
CA GLN A 29 13.97 39.02 -42.17
C GLN A 29 13.35 37.77 -42.85
N PRO A 30 12.36 37.09 -42.21
CA PRO A 30 11.74 35.89 -42.75
C PRO A 30 10.68 36.20 -43.83
N PRO A 31 10.41 35.27 -44.78
CA PRO A 31 9.38 35.44 -45.79
C PRO A 31 7.97 35.16 -45.26
N SER A 32 7.00 35.95 -45.74
CA SER A 32 5.58 35.89 -45.40
C SER A 32 4.77 34.96 -46.30
N SER A 33 3.59 34.58 -45.81
CA SER A 33 2.55 33.77 -46.47
C SER A 33 1.98 34.32 -47.78
N GLN A 34 1.57 33.40 -48.68
CA GLN A 34 0.35 33.50 -49.51
C GLN A 34 -0.14 32.08 -49.90
N PRO A 35 -1.45 31.90 -50.24
CA PRO A 35 -2.11 30.60 -50.17
C PRO A 35 -2.17 29.83 -51.51
N LEU A 36 -2.26 28.51 -51.43
CA LEU A 36 -2.63 27.63 -52.55
C LEU A 36 -3.99 26.97 -52.29
N GLY A 37 -4.77 26.80 -53.37
CA GLY A 37 -6.22 26.61 -53.31
C GLY A 37 -6.73 25.17 -53.16
N LEU A 38 -8.03 25.11 -52.84
CA LEU A 38 -8.87 23.91 -52.84
C LEU A 38 -9.02 23.28 -54.23
N PRO A 39 -9.24 21.97 -54.28
CA PRO A 39 -10.22 21.37 -55.18
C PRO A 39 -11.43 20.82 -54.41
N THR A 40 -12.59 20.86 -55.05
CA THR A 40 -13.92 20.64 -54.46
C THR A 40 -14.38 19.17 -54.52
N LEU A 41 -15.13 18.77 -53.49
CA LEU A 41 -16.25 17.81 -53.49
C LEU A 41 -16.25 16.64 -54.51
N ALA A 42 -16.24 15.42 -53.97
CA ALA A 42 -17.01 14.31 -54.51
C ALA A 42 -17.77 13.61 -53.37
N SER A 43 -19.10 13.55 -53.46
CA SER A 43 -19.95 12.81 -52.53
C SER A 43 -20.14 11.37 -53.00
N THR A 44 -20.05 10.41 -52.08
CA THR A 44 -20.56 9.05 -52.29
C THR A 44 -21.38 8.62 -51.08
N GLN A 45 -22.55 8.06 -51.36
CA GLN A 45 -23.59 7.78 -50.37
C GLN A 45 -23.34 6.45 -49.65
N LEU A 46 -23.89 6.37 -48.43
CA LEU A 46 -24.09 5.14 -47.67
C LEU A 46 -24.85 4.08 -48.46
N PRO A 47 -24.68 2.80 -48.09
CA PRO A 47 -25.83 1.91 -47.98
C PRO A 47 -25.98 1.34 -46.57
N THR A 48 -27.14 1.58 -45.97
CA THR A 48 -27.66 0.84 -44.81
C THR A 48 -28.18 -0.53 -45.24
N PRO A 49 -28.03 -1.57 -44.41
CA PRO A 49 -29.11 -2.55 -44.21
C PRO A 49 -29.38 -2.71 -42.70
N GLN A 50 -30.56 -2.29 -42.24
CA GLN A 50 -31.79 -3.11 -42.13
C GLN A 50 -31.76 -4.15 -40.99
N PHE A 51 -32.65 -3.93 -40.03
CA PHE A 51 -32.99 -4.84 -38.95
C PHE A 51 -33.58 -6.15 -39.49
N HIS A 52 -33.17 -7.28 -38.90
CA HIS A 52 -33.98 -8.50 -38.84
C HIS A 52 -33.92 -9.13 -37.45
N GLN A 53 -35.05 -9.11 -36.74
CA GLN A 53 -35.51 -10.27 -35.98
C GLN A 53 -36.70 -10.88 -36.74
N PRO A 54 -36.96 -12.18 -36.60
CA PRO A 54 -38.08 -12.56 -35.74
C PRO A 54 -37.95 -13.88 -34.97
N SER A 55 -38.96 -14.09 -34.11
CA SER A 55 -39.53 -15.38 -33.66
C SER A 55 -38.82 -16.24 -32.61
N SER A 56 -39.37 -16.10 -31.39
CA SER A 56 -39.74 -17.13 -30.42
C SER A 56 -40.02 -18.57 -30.92
N GLN A 57 -39.57 -19.57 -30.14
CA GLN A 57 -40.33 -20.76 -29.66
C GLN A 57 -39.49 -21.45 -28.55
N LEU A 58 -39.95 -21.70 -27.31
CA LEU A 58 -41.01 -22.60 -26.77
C LEU A 58 -40.67 -24.12 -26.73
N ALA A 59 -40.06 -24.57 -25.62
CA ALA A 59 -40.18 -25.90 -24.97
C ALA A 59 -39.42 -25.80 -23.63
N ARG A 60 -39.97 -25.95 -22.40
CA ARG A 60 -40.81 -27.01 -21.81
C ARG A 60 -40.31 -28.44 -22.09
N ASN A 61 -39.60 -29.00 -21.12
CA ASN A 61 -39.89 -30.35 -20.59
C ASN A 61 -39.36 -30.49 -19.15
N ALA A 62 -40.02 -31.34 -18.36
CA ALA A 62 -39.73 -31.55 -16.94
C ALA A 62 -39.02 -32.90 -16.71
N MET A 63 -38.28 -32.98 -15.59
CA MET A 63 -38.06 -34.08 -14.61
C MET A 63 -38.29 -35.58 -14.99
N PRO A 64 -37.78 -36.58 -14.22
CA PRO A 64 -37.08 -36.50 -12.91
C PRO A 64 -35.78 -37.35 -12.81
N CYS A 65 -35.01 -37.22 -11.72
CA CYS A 65 -34.91 -38.24 -10.62
C CYS A 65 -33.76 -37.89 -9.65
N ALA A 66 -33.78 -38.47 -8.46
CA ALA A 66 -32.98 -38.05 -7.31
C ALA A 66 -31.69 -38.83 -7.09
N THR A 67 -30.69 -38.18 -6.50
CA THR A 67 -29.75 -38.81 -5.56
C THR A 67 -29.38 -37.84 -4.43
N ARG A 68 -29.10 -38.41 -3.25
CA ARG A 68 -28.98 -37.70 -1.95
C ARG A 68 -27.78 -36.76 -1.89
N VAL A 69 -27.96 -35.60 -1.26
CA VAL A 69 -26.91 -34.90 -0.50
C VAL A 69 -27.48 -34.50 0.86
N SER A 70 -26.77 -34.85 1.93
CA SER A 70 -27.05 -34.45 3.31
C SER A 70 -26.40 -33.11 3.62
N GLY A 71 -27.16 -32.13 4.13
CA GLY A 71 -26.65 -30.87 4.65
C GLY A 71 -27.33 -30.51 5.98
N PRO A 72 -26.62 -29.89 6.94
CA PRO A 72 -27.22 -29.45 8.21
C PRO A 72 -28.13 -28.23 8.02
N ALA A 73 -29.09 -28.08 8.93
CA ALA A 73 -30.17 -27.10 8.82
C ALA A 73 -29.71 -25.65 9.02
N LEU A 74 -30.28 -24.74 8.22
CA LEU A 74 -30.23 -23.30 8.42
C LEU A 74 -31.15 -22.93 9.59
N LEU A 75 -30.59 -22.37 10.68
CA LEU A 75 -31.38 -21.81 11.78
C LEU A 75 -31.40 -20.29 11.66
N VAL A 76 -32.59 -19.72 11.42
CA VAL A 76 -32.81 -18.28 11.45
C VAL A 76 -33.19 -17.88 12.87
N LEU A 77 -32.45 -16.94 13.46
CA LEU A 77 -32.86 -16.23 14.67
C LEU A 77 -32.99 -14.75 14.34
N ALA A 78 -34.13 -14.18 14.70
CA ALA A 78 -34.40 -12.75 14.59
C ALA A 78 -34.18 -12.09 15.95
N GLU A 79 -33.49 -10.96 15.97
CA GLU A 79 -33.31 -10.15 17.17
C GLU A 79 -34.00 -8.79 17.03
N GLN A 80 -34.66 -8.39 18.12
CA GLN A 80 -34.95 -7.00 18.46
C GLN A 80 -34.55 -6.82 19.94
N PRO A 81 -33.88 -5.72 20.30
CA PRO A 81 -33.14 -5.63 21.57
C PRO A 81 -33.99 -5.13 22.74
N TRP A 82 -33.56 -5.41 23.97
CA TRP A 82 -33.64 -4.46 25.11
C TRP A 82 -32.63 -4.84 26.22
N PRO A 83 -32.27 -3.92 27.14
CA PRO A 83 -30.91 -3.86 27.67
C PRO A 83 -30.68 -4.43 29.08
N GLY A 84 -29.42 -4.69 29.40
CA GLY A 84 -28.91 -4.54 30.77
C GLY A 84 -28.72 -5.81 31.61
N SER A 85 -27.82 -6.70 31.21
CA SER A 85 -26.94 -7.47 32.14
C SER A 85 -25.87 -8.22 31.34
N GLY A 86 -24.72 -8.52 31.97
CA GLY A 86 -23.53 -9.02 31.26
C GLY A 86 -23.72 -10.41 30.63
N SER A 87 -23.21 -10.58 29.41
CA SER A 87 -23.25 -11.82 28.65
C SER A 87 -22.45 -12.94 29.31
N TRP A 88 -23.11 -14.02 29.71
CA TRP A 88 -22.46 -15.28 30.10
C TRP A 88 -22.40 -16.23 28.91
N VAL A 89 -21.20 -16.51 28.40
CA VAL A 89 -21.00 -17.52 27.34
C VAL A 89 -20.99 -18.91 27.97
N SER A 90 -22.10 -19.64 27.83
CA SER A 90 -22.18 -21.05 28.20
C SER A 90 -21.69 -21.94 27.05
N VAL A 91 -20.44 -22.43 27.13
CA VAL A 91 -19.90 -23.37 26.15
C VAL A 91 -20.39 -24.79 26.46
N LEU A 92 -21.37 -25.27 25.68
CA LEU A 92 -21.80 -26.67 25.71
C LEU A 92 -20.93 -27.51 24.77
N THR A 93 -19.95 -28.22 25.32
CA THR A 93 -19.19 -29.24 24.57
C THR A 93 -20.00 -30.53 24.45
N GLY A 94 -20.74 -30.68 23.35
CA GLY A 94 -21.42 -31.92 23.01
C GLY A 94 -20.45 -32.94 22.41
N THR A 95 -20.07 -33.98 23.15
CA THR A 95 -19.41 -35.16 22.58
C THR A 95 -20.45 -36.25 22.29
N THR A 96 -20.50 -36.70 21.04
CA THR A 96 -21.26 -37.89 20.65
C THR A 96 -20.47 -39.14 21.04
N ASP A 97 -20.62 -39.60 22.29
CA ASP A 97 -20.44 -41.02 22.61
C ASP A 97 -21.09 -41.39 23.96
N GLY A 98 -22.09 -42.26 23.89
CA GLY A 98 -22.87 -42.66 25.06
C GLY A 98 -22.20 -43.77 25.87
N ARG A 99 -21.64 -43.44 27.05
CA ARG A 99 -21.47 -44.38 28.17
C ARG A 99 -21.16 -43.65 29.50
N PRO A 100 -21.80 -43.97 30.64
CA PRO A 100 -21.59 -43.26 31.90
C PRO A 100 -20.45 -43.85 32.75
N ARG A 101 -19.65 -43.00 33.41
CA ARG A 101 -18.87 -43.34 34.61
C ARG A 101 -18.85 -42.18 35.60
N CYS A 102 -18.93 -42.50 36.90
CA CYS A 102 -19.30 -41.56 37.96
C CYS A 102 -18.11 -40.87 38.66
N ALA A 103 -18.45 -39.70 39.22
CA ALA A 103 -18.03 -39.17 40.53
C ALA A 103 -16.53 -38.96 40.85
N ALA A 104 -16.06 -37.70 40.71
CA ALA A 104 -14.97 -37.13 41.51
C ALA A 104 -14.91 -35.57 41.54
N MET A 105 -16.04 -34.84 41.60
CA MET A 105 -16.01 -33.37 41.78
C MET A 105 -17.14 -32.86 42.69
N SER A 106 -16.93 -32.94 44.00
CA SER A 106 -17.83 -32.35 45.01
C SER A 106 -17.08 -31.87 46.26
N ARG A 107 -16.03 -31.03 46.09
CA ARG A 107 -15.33 -30.41 47.23
C ARG A 107 -14.53 -29.11 46.97
N LEU A 108 -14.81 -28.37 45.90
CA LEU A 108 -14.15 -27.07 45.61
C LEU A 108 -15.11 -25.86 45.46
N GLY A 109 -16.42 -26.04 45.62
CA GLY A 109 -17.40 -24.95 45.47
C GLY A 109 -17.57 -24.02 46.68
N ASN A 110 -17.10 -24.41 47.87
CA ASN A 110 -17.49 -23.76 49.14
C ASN A 110 -16.38 -22.94 49.83
N VAL A 111 -15.33 -22.52 49.10
CA VAL A 111 -14.22 -21.72 49.69
C VAL A 111 -14.15 -20.29 49.15
N TRP A 112 -14.76 -20.00 47.99
CA TRP A 112 -14.74 -18.66 47.39
C TRP A 112 -15.94 -17.77 47.78
N ALA A 113 -17.06 -18.35 48.22
CA ALA A 113 -18.26 -17.60 48.59
C ALA A 113 -18.13 -16.84 49.93
N ASP A 114 -17.29 -17.31 50.86
CA ASP A 114 -17.10 -16.68 52.18
C ASP A 114 -16.04 -15.56 52.18
N VAL A 115 -15.16 -15.50 51.18
CA VAL A 115 -14.12 -14.46 51.09
C VAL A 115 -14.72 -13.16 50.55
N MET A 116 -15.55 -13.23 49.50
CA MET A 116 -16.20 -12.06 48.89
C MET A 116 -17.29 -11.43 49.77
N LYS A 117 -17.64 -12.05 50.91
CA LYS A 117 -18.69 -11.56 51.82
C LYS A 117 -18.16 -10.82 53.06
N ARG A 118 -16.84 -10.54 53.13
CA ARG A 118 -16.20 -9.85 54.26
C ARG A 118 -15.48 -8.53 53.92
N ASP A 119 -15.33 -8.21 52.64
CA ASP A 119 -14.70 -6.94 52.19
C ASP A 119 -15.72 -5.84 51.80
N GLN A 120 -17.01 -6.02 52.09
CA GLN A 120 -18.07 -5.01 51.85
C GLN A 120 -18.65 -4.35 53.11
N GLU A 121 -18.06 -4.56 54.29
CA GLU A 121 -18.55 -3.99 55.57
C GLU A 121 -17.48 -3.16 56.31
N SER A 122 -16.81 -2.21 55.64
CA SER A 122 -15.99 -1.19 56.35
C SER A 122 -15.70 0.11 55.59
N GLU A 123 -16.71 0.80 55.04
CA GLU A 123 -16.56 2.24 54.72
C GLU A 123 -17.75 3.05 55.28
N GLY A 124 -17.42 4.06 56.09
CA GLY A 124 -18.33 5.08 56.62
C GLY A 124 -17.65 6.46 56.55
N PRO A 125 -18.41 7.57 56.41
CA PRO A 125 -17.88 8.77 55.78
C PRO A 125 -17.43 9.90 56.74
N ASP A 126 -16.28 10.49 56.44
CA ASP A 126 -15.84 11.89 56.69
C ASP A 126 -14.34 11.97 56.27
N GLY A 127 -13.72 13.10 55.90
CA GLY A 127 -14.21 14.46 55.78
C GLY A 127 -13.06 15.49 55.82
N GLY A 128 -12.52 15.90 54.67
CA GLY A 128 -11.86 17.20 54.46
C GLY A 128 -10.37 17.43 54.83
N ARG A 129 -9.76 18.31 54.00
CA ARG A 129 -8.61 19.23 54.22
C ARG A 129 -7.16 18.83 53.92
N GLU A 130 -6.49 19.88 53.45
CA GLU A 130 -5.14 20.06 52.90
C GLU A 130 -4.01 19.92 53.93
N GLY A 131 -2.76 19.75 53.45
CA GLY A 131 -1.56 19.99 54.26
C GLY A 131 -0.25 19.50 53.63
N GLU A 132 0.65 20.43 53.30
CA GLU A 132 2.05 20.13 52.96
C GLU A 132 2.87 19.76 54.23
N GLY A 133 3.96 19.01 54.07
CA GLY A 133 4.98 18.89 55.14
C GLY A 133 5.87 17.65 55.07
N ALA A 134 7.16 17.85 54.78
CA ALA A 134 8.16 16.77 54.80
C ALA A 134 8.85 16.63 56.17
N ALA A 135 8.93 15.42 56.73
CA ALA A 135 9.89 15.09 57.80
C ALA A 135 10.27 13.59 57.83
N ARG A 136 11.56 13.36 58.09
CA ARG A 136 12.34 12.10 58.02
C ARG A 136 11.98 10.96 58.99
N GLN A 137 12.33 9.75 58.52
CA GLN A 137 12.93 8.61 59.26
C GLN A 137 12.12 7.92 60.38
N GLN A 138 11.80 6.64 60.15
CA GLN A 138 12.54 5.55 60.80
C GLN A 138 12.39 4.20 60.08
N THR A 139 13.50 3.49 59.93
CA THR A 139 13.59 2.16 59.32
C THR A 139 13.21 1.07 60.32
N LYS A 140 12.24 0.22 59.96
CA LYS A 140 12.12 -1.15 60.47
C LYS A 140 12.09 -2.10 59.28
N GLY A 141 13.17 -2.85 59.10
CA GLY A 141 13.33 -3.74 57.95
C GLY A 141 12.50 -5.01 58.09
N ALA A 142 11.69 -5.31 57.06
CA ALA A 142 11.26 -6.68 56.78
C ALA A 142 12.26 -7.29 55.79
N LEU A 143 12.75 -8.50 56.09
CA LEU A 143 13.65 -9.23 55.19
C LEU A 143 12.85 -9.75 53.99
N PHE A 144 13.11 -9.19 52.80
CA PHE A 144 12.64 -9.78 51.54
C PHE A 144 13.66 -10.80 51.05
N THR A 145 13.26 -12.07 50.94
CA THR A 145 14.07 -13.12 50.31
C THR A 145 13.75 -13.14 48.81
N HIS A 146 14.70 -12.73 47.97
CA HIS A 146 14.54 -12.79 46.52
C HIS A 146 14.79 -14.21 45.99
N LEU A 147 13.81 -14.79 45.30
CA LEU A 147 13.98 -16.02 44.52
C LEU A 147 13.98 -15.67 43.03
N CYS A 148 15.16 -15.48 42.45
CA CYS A 148 15.32 -15.23 41.02
C CYS A 148 15.44 -16.55 40.25
N VAL A 149 14.52 -16.81 39.32
CA VAL A 149 14.64 -17.89 38.33
C VAL A 149 15.01 -17.27 36.97
N PRO A 150 16.12 -17.69 36.33
CA PRO A 150 16.55 -17.10 35.07
C PRO A 150 15.74 -17.63 33.88
N LEU A 151 14.88 -16.78 33.32
CA LEU A 151 14.31 -16.92 31.99
C LEU A 151 14.61 -15.64 31.19
N GLY A 152 14.77 -15.76 29.87
CA GLY A 152 15.43 -14.75 29.04
C GLY A 152 14.75 -13.37 29.00
N ARG A 153 15.58 -12.32 29.14
CA ARG A 153 15.42 -10.90 28.77
C ARG A 153 14.15 -10.09 29.14
N HIS A 154 13.13 -10.65 29.79
CA HIS A 154 12.12 -9.85 30.50
C HIS A 154 11.90 -10.36 31.93
N LEU A 155 12.30 -9.56 32.93
CA LEU A 155 11.93 -9.81 34.32
C LEU A 155 10.51 -9.29 34.58
N SER A 156 9.62 -10.19 35.01
CA SER A 156 8.36 -9.82 35.66
C SER A 156 8.38 -10.35 37.09
N CYS A 157 8.39 -9.44 38.06
CA CYS A 157 8.38 -9.80 39.48
C CYS A 157 6.94 -10.03 39.97
N VAL A 158 6.64 -11.27 40.39
CA VAL A 158 5.37 -11.58 41.07
C VAL A 158 5.55 -11.41 42.58
N PHE A 159 4.82 -10.49 43.18
CA PHE A 159 4.86 -10.25 44.63
C PHE A 159 3.97 -11.25 45.37
N PHE A 160 4.55 -11.99 46.33
CA PHE A 160 3.80 -12.79 47.30
C PHE A 160 3.94 -12.20 48.70
N SER A 161 2.80 -11.98 49.37
CA SER A 161 2.75 -11.62 50.78
C SER A 161 3.11 -12.83 51.66
N LEU A 162 3.89 -12.58 52.72
CA LEU A 162 4.53 -13.59 53.57
C LEU A 162 3.56 -14.43 54.44
N ARG A 163 2.24 -14.32 54.23
CA ARG A 163 1.19 -15.02 55.00
C ARG A 163 0.72 -16.36 54.40
N SER A 164 1.22 -16.74 53.22
CA SER A 164 0.80 -17.96 52.50
C SER A 164 1.81 -19.13 52.58
N LEU A 165 2.84 -19.02 53.43
CA LEU A 165 3.99 -19.93 53.52
C LEU A 165 3.72 -21.31 54.18
N LEU A 166 2.46 -21.74 54.24
CA LEU A 166 2.04 -23.06 54.77
C LEU A 166 1.46 -24.00 53.70
N TYR A 167 1.53 -23.64 52.41
CA TYR A 167 1.01 -24.44 51.28
C TYR A 167 2.00 -24.66 50.12
N LEU A 168 3.31 -24.53 50.37
CA LEU A 168 4.32 -24.69 49.29
C LEU A 168 4.53 -26.14 48.83
N ASP A 169 4.41 -27.15 49.72
CA ASP A 169 4.59 -28.55 49.33
C ASP A 169 3.47 -29.06 48.39
N THR A 170 2.27 -28.48 48.46
CA THR A 170 1.16 -28.84 47.55
C THR A 170 1.23 -28.10 46.22
N LEU A 171 1.72 -26.85 46.19
CA LEU A 171 1.83 -26.06 44.96
C LEU A 171 2.91 -26.57 43.98
N SER A 172 3.98 -27.18 44.49
CA SER A 172 5.03 -27.81 43.67
C SER A 172 4.46 -28.85 42.69
N CYS A 173 3.48 -29.65 43.12
CA CYS A 173 2.84 -30.68 42.31
C CYS A 173 1.96 -30.12 41.18
N TYR A 174 1.42 -28.90 41.34
CA TYR A 174 0.57 -28.26 40.32
C TYR A 174 1.35 -27.33 39.38
N LEU A 175 2.59 -26.96 39.71
CA LEU A 175 3.39 -26.06 38.88
C LEU A 175 3.62 -26.58 37.44
N PRO A 176 3.94 -27.88 37.20
CA PRO A 176 4.06 -28.41 35.84
C PRO A 176 2.71 -28.37 35.10
N THR A 177 1.62 -28.64 35.79
CA THR A 177 0.25 -28.63 35.24
C THR A 177 -0.19 -27.20 34.92
N LEU A 178 0.12 -26.21 35.76
CA LEU A 178 -0.16 -24.79 35.51
C LEU A 178 0.71 -24.24 34.37
N VAL A 179 1.99 -24.63 34.27
CA VAL A 179 2.84 -24.28 33.12
C VAL A 179 2.35 -24.97 31.84
N SER A 180 1.83 -26.20 31.93
CA SER A 180 1.25 -26.90 30.79
C SER A 180 -0.09 -26.29 30.36
N ILE A 181 -0.98 -25.95 31.30
CA ILE A 181 -2.23 -25.24 31.04
C ILE A 181 -1.94 -23.84 30.50
N TYR A 182 -0.95 -23.11 31.03
CA TYR A 182 -0.57 -21.79 30.52
C TYR A 182 0.03 -21.90 29.12
N LYS A 183 0.92 -22.87 28.84
CA LYS A 183 1.40 -23.13 27.47
C LYS A 183 0.27 -23.53 26.54
N HIS A 184 -0.67 -24.37 26.97
CA HIS A 184 -1.78 -24.83 26.16
C HIS A 184 -2.80 -23.71 25.91
N PHE A 185 -3.13 -22.88 26.90
CA PHE A 185 -3.94 -21.67 26.73
C PHE A 185 -3.23 -20.64 25.86
N HIS A 186 -1.94 -20.40 26.06
CA HIS A 186 -1.19 -19.41 25.28
C HIS A 186 -0.94 -19.88 23.84
N GLN A 187 -0.83 -21.19 23.60
CA GLN A 187 -0.82 -21.77 22.26
C GLN A 187 -2.22 -21.74 21.63
N ASN A 188 -3.28 -22.10 22.36
CA ASN A 188 -4.65 -22.11 21.86
C ASN A 188 -5.23 -20.69 21.66
N LEU A 189 -4.78 -19.68 22.41
CA LEU A 189 -5.08 -18.27 22.17
C LEU A 189 -4.33 -17.72 20.94
N THR A 190 -3.22 -18.34 20.53
CA THR A 190 -2.50 -18.02 19.29
C THR A 190 -2.87 -18.90 18.09
N THR A 191 -3.68 -19.94 18.27
CA THR A 191 -4.12 -20.84 17.18
C THR A 191 -5.63 -20.85 16.96
N ASN A 192 -6.37 -20.00 17.66
CA ASN A 192 -7.82 -19.87 17.53
C ASN A 192 -8.30 -18.40 17.52
N THR A 193 -7.44 -17.49 17.06
CA THR A 193 -7.90 -16.28 16.36
C THR A 193 -8.33 -16.69 14.96
N ASP A 194 -9.52 -16.25 14.52
CA ASP A 194 -9.91 -16.33 13.10
C ASP A 194 -9.01 -15.42 12.27
N ASN A 195 -7.78 -15.87 11.95
CA ASN A 195 -6.83 -15.12 11.13
C ASN A 195 -7.55 -14.62 9.87
N MET A 196 -7.46 -13.31 9.61
CA MET A 196 -8.05 -12.75 8.40
C MET A 196 -7.36 -13.42 7.21
N PRO A 197 -8.10 -14.08 6.30
CA PRO A 197 -7.51 -14.49 5.04
C PRO A 197 -7.10 -13.21 4.30
N LEU A 198 -5.81 -13.09 3.97
CA LEU A 198 -5.33 -11.96 3.18
C LEU A 198 -6.12 -11.87 1.85
N PRO A 199 -6.41 -10.66 1.35
CA PRO A 199 -6.99 -10.49 0.02
C PRO A 199 -6.15 -11.20 -1.03
N ARG A 200 -6.81 -11.83 -2.01
CA ARG A 200 -6.14 -12.61 -3.06
C ARG A 200 -5.04 -11.81 -3.75
N GLY A 201 -3.82 -12.32 -3.70
CA GLY A 201 -2.64 -11.70 -4.31
C GLY A 201 -1.85 -10.78 -3.38
N ILE A 202 -2.30 -10.61 -2.14
CA ILE A 202 -1.50 -9.99 -1.06
C ILE A 202 -0.77 -11.06 -0.26
N TYR A 203 0.45 -10.73 0.13
CA TYR A 203 1.30 -11.59 0.93
C TYR A 203 1.99 -10.81 2.06
N ARG A 204 2.42 -11.50 3.12
CA ARG A 204 3.06 -10.86 4.29
C ARG A 204 4.40 -10.18 3.97
N ALA A 205 5.09 -10.62 2.92
CA ALA A 205 6.09 -9.84 2.20
C ALA A 205 5.52 -9.50 0.81
N ASP A 206 5.25 -8.21 0.58
CA ASP A 206 4.66 -7.69 -0.65
C ASP A 206 5.48 -6.49 -1.15
N GLN A 207 5.26 -6.10 -2.39
CA GLN A 207 6.10 -5.12 -3.08
C GLN A 207 5.27 -4.10 -3.86
N VAL A 208 5.78 -2.89 -3.99
CA VAL A 208 4.99 -1.78 -4.56
C VAL A 208 4.83 -1.88 -6.08
N GLY A 209 5.85 -2.24 -6.85
CA GLY A 209 5.78 -2.17 -8.31
C GLY A 209 7.15 -2.30 -9.00
N SER A 210 7.80 -1.16 -9.21
CA SER A 210 9.05 -1.05 -9.97
C SER A 210 10.29 -1.69 -9.31
N PHE A 211 11.15 -2.23 -10.17
CA PHE A 211 12.52 -2.65 -9.86
C PHE A 211 13.54 -1.81 -10.66
N LEU A 212 14.80 -1.76 -10.21
CA LEU A 212 15.90 -1.16 -10.97
C LEU A 212 15.98 -1.74 -12.38
N ARG A 213 15.95 -0.86 -13.39
CA ARG A 213 16.04 -1.26 -14.80
C ARG A 213 17.46 -1.75 -15.13
N PRO A 214 17.63 -2.94 -15.72
CA PRO A 214 18.94 -3.42 -16.18
C PRO A 214 19.57 -2.46 -17.19
N LYS A 215 20.91 -2.38 -17.19
CA LYS A 215 21.66 -1.46 -18.07
C LYS A 215 21.33 -1.61 -19.56
N GLU A 216 21.01 -2.82 -19.99
CA GLU A 216 20.61 -3.10 -21.38
C GLU A 216 19.23 -2.53 -21.70
N VAL A 217 18.25 -2.58 -20.78
CA VAL A 217 16.94 -1.93 -20.93
C VAL A 217 17.10 -0.41 -21.02
N LEU A 218 17.94 0.17 -20.16
CA LEU A 218 18.24 1.61 -20.19
C LEU A 218 18.84 2.03 -21.54
N ALA A 219 19.86 1.31 -22.02
CA ALA A 219 20.50 1.57 -23.30
C ALA A 219 19.54 1.38 -24.50
N ALA A 220 18.68 0.36 -24.47
CA ALA A 220 17.66 0.13 -25.48
C ALA A 220 16.62 1.26 -25.52
N ARG A 221 16.15 1.74 -24.36
CA ARG A 221 15.22 2.89 -24.27
C ARG A 221 15.87 4.18 -24.76
N GLU A 222 17.16 4.40 -24.47
CA GLU A 222 17.92 5.55 -24.99
C GLU A 222 18.11 5.47 -26.52
N ALA A 223 18.42 4.29 -27.07
CA ALA A 223 18.51 4.09 -28.52
C ALA A 223 17.14 4.31 -29.20
N ALA A 224 16.06 3.81 -28.61
CA ALA A 224 14.71 3.99 -29.14
C ALA A 224 14.26 5.46 -29.11
N SER A 225 14.61 6.23 -28.06
CA SER A 225 14.28 7.66 -27.99
C SER A 225 15.03 8.52 -29.02
N LYS A 226 16.17 8.05 -29.51
CA LYS A 226 16.95 8.66 -30.61
C LYS A 226 16.50 8.21 -32.01
N GLY A 227 15.67 7.17 -32.10
CA GLY A 227 15.29 6.53 -33.36
C GLY A 227 16.28 5.47 -33.88
N ASP A 228 17.34 5.16 -33.12
CA ASP A 228 18.35 4.14 -33.45
C ASP A 228 17.82 2.70 -33.27
N MET A 229 16.68 2.54 -32.57
CA MET A 229 16.02 1.27 -32.32
C MET A 229 14.51 1.39 -32.52
N THR A 230 13.89 0.41 -33.18
CA THR A 230 12.43 0.39 -33.37
C THR A 230 11.70 0.01 -32.08
N ARG A 231 10.42 0.40 -31.94
CA ARG A 231 9.58 0.02 -30.80
C ARG A 231 9.46 -1.50 -30.62
N ALA A 232 9.50 -2.27 -31.71
CA ALA A 232 9.49 -3.73 -31.66
C ALA A 232 10.78 -4.31 -31.06
N GLN A 233 11.95 -3.83 -31.51
CA GLN A 233 13.25 -4.23 -30.94
C GLN A 233 13.39 -3.82 -29.47
N LEU A 234 12.90 -2.64 -29.09
CA LEU A 234 12.85 -2.23 -27.69
C LEU A 234 12.00 -3.23 -26.88
N ARG A 235 10.81 -3.57 -27.38
CA ARG A 235 9.91 -4.52 -26.73
C ARG A 235 10.55 -5.89 -26.53
N GLU A 236 11.31 -6.40 -27.50
CA GLU A 236 12.07 -7.66 -27.38
C GLU A 236 13.13 -7.62 -26.25
N VAL A 237 13.81 -6.49 -26.06
CA VAL A 237 14.77 -6.29 -24.95
C VAL A 237 14.03 -6.25 -23.61
N GLU A 238 12.95 -5.45 -23.52
CA GLU A 238 12.13 -5.34 -22.31
C GLU A 238 11.52 -6.68 -21.91
N ASP A 239 10.92 -7.41 -22.85
CA ASP A 239 10.20 -8.66 -22.62
C ASP A 239 11.13 -9.76 -22.06
N ARG A 240 12.38 -9.82 -22.52
CA ARG A 240 13.43 -10.70 -21.97
C ARG A 240 13.77 -10.36 -20.52
N HIS A 241 14.06 -9.09 -20.23
CA HIS A 241 14.41 -8.63 -18.88
C HIS A 241 13.23 -8.71 -17.90
N ILE A 242 11.99 -8.63 -18.39
CA ILE A 242 10.78 -8.88 -17.61
C ILE A 242 10.67 -10.36 -17.22
N ALA A 243 11.06 -11.28 -18.10
CA ALA A 243 11.13 -12.70 -17.75
C ALA A 243 12.21 -12.98 -16.68
N ASP A 244 13.34 -12.27 -16.73
CA ASP A 244 14.38 -12.36 -15.70
C ASP A 244 13.92 -11.79 -14.35
N VAL A 245 13.35 -10.58 -14.32
CA VAL A 245 12.88 -9.98 -13.05
C VAL A 245 11.74 -10.78 -12.41
N ALA A 246 10.82 -11.37 -13.21
CA ALA A 246 9.76 -12.23 -12.71
C ALA A 246 10.33 -13.49 -12.03
N ARG A 247 11.33 -14.13 -12.64
CA ARG A 247 12.06 -15.26 -12.02
C ARG A 247 12.77 -14.84 -10.74
N SER A 248 13.46 -13.70 -10.75
CA SER A 248 14.21 -13.20 -9.59
C SER A 248 13.30 -12.86 -8.40
N GLN A 249 12.12 -12.28 -8.63
CA GLN A 249 11.13 -12.05 -7.57
C GLN A 249 10.75 -13.36 -6.86
N ILE A 250 10.35 -14.37 -7.64
CA ILE A 250 9.97 -15.70 -7.11
C ILE A 250 11.15 -16.39 -6.41
N ALA A 251 12.36 -16.29 -6.98
CA ALA A 251 13.57 -16.89 -6.42
C ALA A 251 14.02 -16.24 -5.09
N ASN A 252 13.76 -14.94 -4.90
CA ASN A 252 14.02 -14.24 -3.65
C ASN A 252 12.83 -14.29 -2.66
N GLY A 253 11.76 -15.03 -2.98
CA GLY A 253 10.66 -15.37 -2.06
C GLY A 253 9.39 -14.53 -2.17
N LEU A 254 9.34 -13.54 -3.07
CA LEU A 254 8.11 -12.77 -3.32
C LEU A 254 7.06 -13.63 -4.03
N ARG A 255 5.79 -13.41 -3.66
CA ARG A 255 4.63 -14.11 -4.25
C ARG A 255 3.69 -13.17 -5.03
N ALA A 256 3.64 -11.88 -4.72
CA ALA A 256 3.10 -10.87 -5.65
C ALA A 256 4.18 -10.55 -6.68
N VAL A 257 3.92 -10.75 -7.97
CA VAL A 257 4.92 -10.61 -9.05
C VAL A 257 4.50 -9.53 -10.03
N THR A 258 5.41 -8.60 -10.34
CA THR A 258 5.24 -7.47 -11.27
C THR A 258 6.22 -7.61 -12.44
N ASP A 259 6.07 -6.77 -13.48
CA ASP A 259 7.03 -6.66 -14.58
C ASP A 259 8.23 -5.73 -14.24
N GLY A 260 8.35 -5.31 -12.98
CA GLY A 260 9.30 -4.31 -12.54
C GLY A 260 9.10 -2.92 -13.16
N GLU A 261 7.99 -2.68 -13.87
CA GLU A 261 7.68 -1.46 -14.62
C GLU A 261 8.74 -1.10 -15.69
N TYR A 262 9.49 -2.08 -16.18
CA TYR A 262 10.64 -1.85 -17.08
C TYR A 262 10.27 -1.08 -18.36
N ARG A 263 9.03 -1.22 -18.82
CA ARG A 263 8.48 -0.56 -20.03
C ARG A 263 8.12 0.92 -19.85
N ARG A 264 8.18 1.46 -18.62
CA ARG A 264 7.77 2.84 -18.31
C ARG A 264 8.96 3.79 -18.23
N ALA A 265 8.79 5.02 -18.71
CA ALA A 265 9.68 6.14 -18.40
C ALA A 265 9.19 6.89 -17.14
N TRP A 266 7.87 7.07 -17.04
CA TRP A 266 7.17 7.72 -15.95
C TRP A 266 5.93 6.90 -15.60
N PHE A 267 5.77 6.53 -14.31
CA PHE A 267 4.70 5.64 -13.85
C PHE A 267 3.28 6.01 -14.32
N HIS A 268 3.00 7.31 -14.51
CA HIS A 268 1.69 7.81 -14.92
C HIS A 268 1.55 8.14 -16.41
N ILE A 269 2.61 8.64 -17.06
CA ILE A 269 2.51 9.15 -18.44
C ILE A 269 2.41 8.00 -19.43
N ASP A 270 3.30 7.01 -19.33
CA ASP A 270 3.36 5.87 -20.26
C ASP A 270 2.07 5.05 -20.31
N PHE A 271 1.21 5.12 -19.28
CA PHE A 271 -0.15 4.59 -19.28
C PHE A 271 -1.15 5.62 -19.85
N LEU A 272 -1.26 6.81 -19.23
CA LEU A 272 -2.34 7.76 -19.48
C LEU A 272 -2.40 8.27 -20.92
N VAL A 273 -1.27 8.37 -21.64
CA VAL A 273 -1.25 8.80 -23.06
C VAL A 273 -1.79 7.75 -24.05
N ASN A 274 -2.21 6.57 -23.58
CA ASN A 274 -2.91 5.57 -24.40
C ASN A 274 -4.44 5.69 -24.30
N LEU A 275 -4.94 6.59 -23.44
CA LEU A 275 -6.35 6.96 -23.39
C LEU A 275 -6.59 8.02 -24.48
N ASP A 276 -7.68 7.89 -25.23
CA ASP A 276 -8.07 8.93 -26.21
C ASP A 276 -8.28 10.26 -25.47
N GLY A 277 -8.05 11.37 -26.18
CA GLY A 277 -8.17 12.70 -25.62
C GLY A 277 -7.07 13.11 -24.63
N VAL A 278 -6.18 12.22 -24.19
CA VAL A 278 -5.02 12.57 -23.35
C VAL A 278 -3.76 12.77 -24.20
N ALA A 279 -3.11 13.92 -24.04
CA ALA A 279 -1.89 14.26 -24.74
C ALA A 279 -0.72 14.54 -23.76
N HIS A 280 0.47 14.13 -24.18
CA HIS A 280 1.73 14.57 -23.59
C HIS A 280 2.08 15.96 -24.12
N ILE A 281 2.28 16.94 -23.22
CA ILE A 281 2.51 18.34 -23.53
C ILE A 281 3.92 18.76 -23.10
N THR A 282 4.75 19.15 -24.07
CA THR A 282 6.13 19.63 -23.86
C THR A 282 6.23 21.15 -23.72
N GLU A 283 5.22 21.91 -24.15
CA GLU A 283 5.24 23.39 -24.19
C GLU A 283 3.96 24.00 -23.59
N GLY A 284 4.07 25.16 -22.94
CA GLY A 284 2.92 25.95 -22.47
C GLY A 284 2.91 26.35 -21.00
N ASN A 285 2.09 27.36 -20.68
CA ASN A 285 2.06 28.10 -19.40
C ASN A 285 1.44 27.38 -18.20
N ILE A 286 1.14 26.08 -18.26
CA ILE A 286 0.74 25.30 -17.07
C ILE A 286 1.95 25.29 -16.11
N PRO A 287 1.87 25.86 -14.88
CA PRO A 287 3.03 25.93 -13.98
C PRO A 287 3.46 24.53 -13.54
N SER A 288 4.76 24.24 -13.62
CA SER A 288 5.31 23.06 -12.93
C SER A 288 5.46 23.40 -11.46
N THR A 289 4.80 22.65 -10.58
CA THR A 289 4.98 22.79 -9.12
C THR A 289 6.02 21.84 -8.55
N ASN A 290 6.59 20.97 -9.38
CA ASN A 290 7.63 20.03 -8.98
C ASN A 290 8.86 20.21 -9.86
N VAL A 291 9.68 21.22 -9.53
CA VAL A 291 11.06 21.29 -10.04
C VAL A 291 11.90 20.36 -9.16
N THR A 292 12.40 19.27 -9.75
CA THR A 292 13.34 18.39 -9.03
C THR A 292 14.64 19.16 -8.73
N THR A 293 15.40 18.75 -7.72
CA THR A 293 16.69 19.36 -7.34
C THR A 293 17.74 19.35 -8.48
N HIS A 294 17.48 18.59 -9.56
CA HIS A 294 18.30 18.52 -10.77
C HIS A 294 17.75 19.34 -11.95
N GLY A 295 16.72 20.17 -11.75
CA GLY A 295 16.13 21.03 -12.77
C GLY A 295 15.21 20.31 -13.77
N VAL A 296 15.04 18.99 -13.65
CA VAL A 296 14.09 18.23 -14.47
C VAL A 296 12.67 18.58 -14.01
N THR A 297 11.88 19.11 -14.93
CA THR A 297 10.43 19.26 -14.80
C THR A 297 9.78 17.98 -15.31
N PRO A 298 8.95 17.27 -14.51
CA PRO A 298 8.17 16.14 -14.99
C PRO A 298 7.31 16.55 -16.19
N PRO A 299 7.17 15.68 -17.22
CA PRO A 299 6.44 16.06 -18.41
C PRO A 299 4.94 16.22 -18.12
N LYS A 300 4.26 17.06 -18.90
CA LYS A 300 2.87 17.48 -18.59
C LYS A 300 1.88 16.59 -19.34
N LEU A 301 0.73 16.36 -18.71
CA LEU A 301 -0.45 15.79 -19.35
C LEU A 301 -1.49 16.89 -19.51
N ALA A 302 -2.22 16.86 -20.63
CA ALA A 302 -3.44 17.63 -20.81
C ALA A 302 -4.51 16.77 -21.50
N VAL A 303 -5.77 17.08 -21.23
CA VAL A 303 -6.93 16.52 -21.91
C VAL A 303 -7.29 17.48 -23.04
N VAL A 304 -7.05 17.06 -24.28
CA VAL A 304 -7.17 17.86 -25.52
C VAL A 304 -8.40 17.49 -26.35
N GLY A 305 -9.29 16.67 -25.79
CA GLY A 305 -10.49 16.17 -26.46
C GLY A 305 -11.28 15.26 -25.52
N LYS A 306 -12.32 14.61 -26.05
CA LYS A 306 -13.08 13.61 -25.30
C LYS A 306 -12.22 12.40 -24.92
N LEU A 307 -12.34 11.98 -23.65
CA LEU A 307 -11.69 10.78 -23.15
C LEU A 307 -12.32 9.53 -23.75
N GLY A 308 -11.48 8.53 -24.03
CA GLY A 308 -11.90 7.24 -24.54
C GLY A 308 -10.88 6.14 -24.24
N HIS A 309 -11.33 4.89 -24.36
CA HIS A 309 -10.50 3.70 -24.20
C HIS A 309 -10.49 2.96 -25.54
N PRO A 310 -9.56 3.30 -26.46
CA PRO A 310 -9.58 2.77 -27.82
C PRO A 310 -9.15 1.30 -27.89
N ARG A 311 -8.42 0.84 -26.86
CA ARG A 311 -7.93 -0.53 -26.69
C ARG A 311 -7.44 -0.73 -25.24
N PRO A 312 -7.32 -1.98 -24.77
CA PRO A 312 -6.59 -2.28 -23.55
C PRO A 312 -5.17 -1.69 -23.53
N VAL A 313 -4.73 -1.20 -22.37
CA VAL A 313 -3.44 -0.53 -22.18
C VAL A 313 -2.41 -1.45 -21.54
N GLN A 314 -2.82 -2.32 -20.60
CA GLN A 314 -1.94 -3.20 -19.84
C GLN A 314 -2.23 -4.70 -20.03
N VAL A 315 -3.25 -5.08 -20.81
CA VAL A 315 -3.55 -6.51 -21.07
C VAL A 315 -2.39 -7.26 -21.72
N ASP A 316 -1.72 -6.68 -22.73
CA ASP A 316 -0.56 -7.32 -23.37
C ASP A 316 0.65 -7.43 -22.42
N ASP A 317 0.82 -6.43 -21.55
CA ASP A 317 1.89 -6.39 -20.56
C ASP A 317 1.67 -7.45 -19.46
N PHE A 318 0.41 -7.57 -18.99
CA PHE A 318 -0.06 -8.60 -18.07
C PHE A 318 0.08 -10.01 -18.67
N ASN A 319 -0.41 -10.23 -19.91
CA ASN A 319 -0.36 -11.53 -20.58
C ASN A 319 1.09 -12.01 -20.77
N HIS A 320 2.01 -11.09 -21.11
CA HIS A 320 3.44 -11.43 -21.19
C HIS A 320 3.99 -11.88 -19.84
N LEU A 321 3.73 -11.12 -18.77
CA LEU A 321 4.21 -11.42 -17.41
C LEU A 321 3.62 -12.75 -16.90
N GLU A 322 2.32 -12.95 -17.05
CA GLU A 322 1.60 -14.18 -16.68
C GLU A 322 2.14 -15.41 -17.44
N ALA A 323 2.66 -15.24 -18.66
CA ALA A 323 3.35 -16.29 -19.41
C ALA A 323 4.78 -16.58 -18.90
N GLN A 324 5.43 -15.66 -18.18
CA GLN A 324 6.76 -15.89 -17.58
C GLN A 324 6.69 -16.63 -16.23
N ILE A 325 5.51 -16.68 -15.60
CA ILE A 325 5.30 -17.39 -14.34
C ILE A 325 5.39 -18.93 -14.57
N PRO A 326 6.34 -19.64 -13.92
CA PRO A 326 6.45 -21.09 -14.08
C PRO A 326 5.17 -21.83 -13.69
N ALA A 327 4.81 -22.88 -14.44
CA ALA A 327 3.55 -23.59 -14.26
C ALA A 327 3.38 -24.21 -12.86
N ASP A 328 4.47 -24.65 -12.23
CA ASP A 328 4.48 -25.16 -10.85
C ASP A 328 4.30 -24.06 -9.79
N LYS A 329 4.47 -22.79 -10.16
CA LYS A 329 4.35 -21.63 -9.27
C LYS A 329 3.00 -20.92 -9.36
N LYS A 330 2.24 -21.06 -10.45
CA LYS A 330 0.95 -20.38 -10.69
C LYS A 330 -0.12 -20.53 -9.59
N ALA A 331 -0.06 -21.57 -8.77
CA ALA A 331 -0.96 -21.74 -7.62
C ALA A 331 -0.51 -20.99 -6.35
N SER A 332 0.73 -20.49 -6.32
CA SER A 332 1.42 -19.93 -5.15
C SER A 332 1.86 -18.48 -5.30
N VAL A 333 1.79 -17.94 -6.53
CA VAL A 333 2.14 -16.55 -6.87
C VAL A 333 0.99 -15.90 -7.62
N THR A 334 0.87 -14.57 -7.52
CA THR A 334 -0.15 -13.79 -8.22
C THR A 334 0.51 -12.69 -9.02
N THR A 335 0.17 -12.61 -10.31
CA THR A 335 0.54 -11.50 -11.19
C THR A 335 -0.18 -10.23 -10.76
N LYS A 336 0.58 -9.21 -10.39
CA LYS A 336 0.13 -7.88 -9.94
C LYS A 336 0.37 -6.86 -11.05
N VAL A 337 -0.68 -6.12 -11.40
CA VAL A 337 -0.59 -4.98 -12.33
C VAL A 337 -0.71 -3.69 -11.51
N CYS A 338 0.16 -2.70 -11.74
CA CYS A 338 0.06 -1.38 -11.11
C CYS A 338 -0.26 -0.35 -12.20
N ILE A 339 -1.27 0.50 -12.04
CA ILE A 339 -1.60 1.60 -12.99
C ILE A 339 -1.75 2.92 -12.22
N PRO A 340 -1.51 4.10 -12.83
CA PRO A 340 -1.78 5.36 -12.16
C PRO A 340 -3.26 5.49 -11.79
N SER A 341 -3.53 6.06 -10.63
CA SER A 341 -4.89 6.44 -10.19
C SER A 341 -5.54 7.47 -11.13
N PRO A 342 -6.87 7.44 -11.34
CA PRO A 342 -7.57 8.41 -12.19
C PRO A 342 -7.36 9.87 -11.76
N THR A 343 -7.11 10.12 -10.47
CA THR A 343 -6.85 11.47 -9.94
C THR A 343 -5.65 12.17 -10.61
N MET A 344 -4.72 11.38 -11.17
CA MET A 344 -3.50 11.83 -11.84
C MET A 344 -3.75 12.67 -13.10
N VAL A 345 -4.91 12.48 -13.77
CA VAL A 345 -5.31 13.27 -14.94
C VAL A 345 -5.70 14.71 -14.55
N HIS A 346 -6.28 14.90 -13.36
CA HIS A 346 -6.80 16.20 -12.92
C HIS A 346 -5.84 16.98 -12.02
N PHE A 347 -5.18 16.33 -11.03
CA PHE A 347 -4.60 17.07 -9.90
C PHE A 347 -3.51 18.09 -10.24
N ARG A 348 -2.66 17.82 -11.24
CA ARG A 348 -1.50 18.68 -11.56
C ARG A 348 -1.88 19.96 -12.32
N GLY A 349 -2.75 19.86 -13.32
CA GLY A 349 -3.15 21.01 -14.15
C GLY A 349 -4.56 21.55 -13.90
N GLY A 350 -5.41 20.79 -13.19
CA GLY A 350 -6.78 21.18 -12.84
C GLY A 350 -7.65 21.49 -14.07
N ARG A 351 -8.55 22.46 -13.92
CA ARG A 351 -9.46 22.91 -15.00
C ARG A 351 -8.72 23.46 -16.23
N ASP A 352 -7.50 23.97 -16.09
CA ASP A 352 -6.75 24.57 -17.19
C ASP A 352 -5.95 23.56 -18.03
N SER A 353 -5.76 22.33 -17.55
CA SER A 353 -5.25 21.22 -18.38
C SER A 353 -6.35 20.39 -19.03
N ILE A 354 -7.61 20.85 -19.00
CA ILE A 354 -8.75 20.14 -19.60
C ILE A 354 -9.42 21.05 -20.62
N ASP A 355 -9.55 20.55 -21.84
CA ASP A 355 -10.18 21.24 -22.96
C ASP A 355 -11.61 21.71 -22.60
N LYS A 356 -11.89 22.99 -22.87
CA LYS A 356 -13.12 23.67 -22.44
C LYS A 356 -14.25 23.52 -23.46
N ASP A 357 -13.95 23.09 -24.69
CA ASP A 357 -14.94 22.84 -25.74
C ASP A 357 -15.44 21.39 -25.66
N ALA A 358 -14.53 20.42 -25.44
CA ALA A 358 -14.86 19.02 -25.17
C ALA A 358 -15.53 18.82 -23.79
N TYR A 359 -15.15 19.65 -22.82
CA TYR A 359 -15.67 19.62 -21.44
C TYR A 359 -15.95 21.03 -20.89
N PRO A 360 -17.11 21.64 -21.19
CA PRO A 360 -17.47 22.95 -20.63
C PRO A 360 -17.58 22.96 -19.09
N THR A 361 -17.95 21.81 -18.50
CA THR A 361 -17.96 21.56 -17.05
C THR A 361 -17.09 20.34 -16.73
N LEU A 362 -16.74 20.14 -15.45
CA LEU A 362 -15.88 19.03 -15.04
C LEU A 362 -16.62 17.70 -14.82
N GLU A 363 -17.92 17.69 -14.51
CA GLU A 363 -18.63 16.43 -14.23
C GLU A 363 -18.59 15.45 -15.42
N PRO A 364 -18.88 15.85 -16.67
CA PRO A 364 -18.78 14.93 -17.81
C PRO A 364 -17.34 14.45 -18.07
N PHE A 365 -16.32 15.21 -17.63
CA PHE A 365 -14.92 14.76 -17.67
C PHE A 365 -14.67 13.66 -16.64
N PHE A 366 -15.19 13.79 -15.41
CA PHE A 366 -15.10 12.73 -14.41
C PHE A 366 -15.93 11.50 -14.80
N ASP A 367 -17.10 11.67 -15.43
CA ASP A 367 -17.89 10.56 -15.98
C ASP A 367 -17.13 9.77 -17.05
N ASP A 368 -16.58 10.46 -18.07
CA ASP A 368 -15.80 9.80 -19.12
C ASP A 368 -14.51 9.17 -18.55
N LEU A 369 -13.86 9.81 -17.56
CA LEU A 369 -12.69 9.27 -16.86
C LEU A 369 -13.00 7.99 -16.06
N VAL A 370 -14.16 7.94 -15.40
CA VAL A 370 -14.67 6.71 -14.75
C VAL A 370 -14.92 5.62 -15.79
N ALA A 371 -15.51 5.95 -16.94
CA ALA A 371 -15.81 4.99 -17.98
C ALA A 371 -14.55 4.34 -18.58
N VAL A 372 -13.49 5.10 -18.84
CA VAL A 372 -12.23 4.55 -19.39
C VAL A 372 -11.49 3.67 -18.38
N TYR A 373 -11.52 4.02 -17.08
CA TYR A 373 -10.93 3.15 -16.05
C TYR A 373 -11.73 1.85 -15.86
N ARG A 374 -13.07 1.92 -15.86
CA ARG A 374 -13.92 0.71 -15.83
C ARG A 374 -13.65 -0.22 -17.03
N ALA A 375 -13.39 0.35 -18.21
CA ALA A 375 -13.04 -0.42 -19.40
C ALA A 375 -11.70 -1.16 -19.22
N GLU A 376 -10.63 -0.48 -18.82
CA GLU A 376 -9.33 -1.11 -18.56
C GLU A 376 -9.40 -2.18 -17.45
N ILE A 377 -10.11 -1.91 -16.35
CA ILE A 377 -10.31 -2.86 -15.24
C ILE A 377 -11.01 -4.13 -15.73
N ARG A 378 -12.08 -3.98 -16.52
CA ARG A 378 -12.83 -5.09 -17.10
C ARG A 378 -11.97 -5.92 -18.05
N ASP A 379 -11.16 -5.27 -18.89
CA ASP A 379 -10.37 -5.94 -19.91
C ASP A 379 -9.17 -6.68 -19.28
N LEU A 380 -8.53 -6.09 -18.26
CA LEU A 380 -7.56 -6.77 -17.39
C LEU A 380 -8.18 -7.98 -16.68
N TYR A 381 -9.37 -7.84 -16.11
CA TYR A 381 -10.07 -8.95 -15.45
C TYR A 381 -10.39 -10.09 -16.43
N ALA A 382 -10.84 -9.75 -17.65
CA ALA A 382 -11.15 -10.69 -18.72
C ALA A 382 -9.91 -11.44 -19.21
N ALA A 383 -8.73 -10.79 -19.23
CA ALA A 383 -7.45 -11.43 -19.50
C ALA A 383 -7.01 -12.41 -18.39
N GLY A 384 -7.57 -12.29 -17.18
CA GLY A 384 -7.26 -13.16 -16.03
C GLY A 384 -6.60 -12.43 -14.86
N CYS A 385 -6.38 -11.11 -14.94
CA CYS A 385 -5.84 -10.32 -13.83
C CYS A 385 -6.79 -10.39 -12.63
N ARG A 386 -6.22 -10.53 -11.42
CA ARG A 386 -6.99 -10.61 -10.15
C ARG A 386 -6.46 -9.72 -9.04
N PHE A 387 -5.33 -9.05 -9.28
CA PHE A 387 -4.82 -8.02 -8.39
C PHE A 387 -4.33 -6.83 -9.22
N LEU A 388 -5.01 -5.70 -9.06
CA LEU A 388 -4.68 -4.42 -9.66
C LEU A 388 -4.37 -3.42 -8.54
N GLN A 389 -3.26 -2.68 -8.67
CA GLN A 389 -2.93 -1.57 -7.80
C GLN A 389 -3.14 -0.24 -8.54
N LEU A 390 -3.70 0.75 -7.85
CA LEU A 390 -3.77 2.14 -8.30
C LEU A 390 -2.66 2.95 -7.62
N ASP A 391 -1.79 3.59 -8.38
CA ASP A 391 -0.70 4.42 -7.86
C ASP A 391 -1.15 5.88 -7.79
N ASP A 392 -1.32 6.41 -6.57
CA ASP A 392 -1.84 7.76 -6.31
C ASP A 392 -0.82 8.60 -5.51
N THR A 393 -0.32 9.68 -6.13
CA THR A 393 0.50 10.66 -5.40
C THR A 393 -0.34 11.72 -4.70
N ASN A 394 -1.58 11.94 -5.14
CA ASN A 394 -2.32 13.16 -4.89
C ASN A 394 -2.97 13.14 -3.51
N LEU A 395 -3.54 12.02 -3.08
CA LEU A 395 -4.02 11.83 -1.70
C LEU A 395 -2.85 11.92 -0.68
N ALA A 396 -1.66 11.42 -1.05
CA ALA A 396 -0.46 11.58 -0.24
C ALA A 396 0.04 13.04 -0.18
N TYR A 397 -0.04 13.77 -1.30
CA TYR A 397 0.32 15.20 -1.33
C TYR A 397 -0.68 16.04 -0.52
N LEU A 398 -1.95 15.65 -0.42
CA LEU A 398 -2.93 16.29 0.47
C LEU A 398 -2.66 16.05 1.98
N CYS A 399 -1.60 15.34 2.35
CA CYS A 399 -1.06 15.31 3.72
C CYS A 399 -0.08 16.47 4.00
N ASP A 400 0.53 17.05 2.96
CA ASP A 400 1.60 18.04 3.08
C ASP A 400 1.04 19.48 3.15
N PRO A 401 1.41 20.31 4.15
CA PRO A 401 0.86 21.66 4.29
C PRO A 401 1.13 22.60 3.10
N GLY A 402 2.27 22.45 2.42
CA GLY A 402 2.61 23.24 1.24
C GLY A 402 1.80 22.80 0.03
N MET A 403 1.78 21.50 -0.26
CA MET A 403 0.98 20.93 -1.36
C MET A 403 -0.53 21.16 -1.15
N ARG A 404 -1.03 21.11 0.09
CA ARG A 404 -2.41 21.50 0.43
C ARG A 404 -2.69 22.96 0.12
N THR A 405 -1.72 23.86 0.34
CA THR A 405 -1.86 25.29 -0.02
C THR A 405 -1.90 25.48 -1.53
N GLU A 406 -1.08 24.77 -2.30
CA GLU A 406 -1.16 24.78 -3.76
C GLU A 406 -2.46 24.17 -4.29
N ALA A 407 -2.91 23.06 -3.70
CA ALA A 407 -4.18 22.44 -4.03
C ALA A 407 -5.35 23.38 -3.74
N ALA A 408 -5.30 24.13 -2.63
CA ALA A 408 -6.29 25.14 -2.29
C ALA A 408 -6.40 26.23 -3.37
N ALA A 409 -5.26 26.72 -3.86
CA ALA A 409 -5.22 27.72 -4.92
C ALA A 409 -5.68 27.19 -6.29
N ARG A 410 -5.49 25.90 -6.59
CA ARG A 410 -5.81 25.29 -7.89
C ARG A 410 -7.23 24.70 -7.98
N HIS A 411 -7.75 24.17 -6.87
CA HIS A 411 -8.94 23.31 -6.85
C HIS A 411 -10.01 23.72 -5.83
N GLY A 412 -9.74 24.69 -4.94
CA GLY A 412 -10.60 24.95 -3.78
C GLY A 412 -10.28 24.03 -2.60
N ASP A 413 -11.20 23.85 -1.65
CA ASP A 413 -10.93 23.18 -0.37
C ASP A 413 -10.21 21.82 -0.51
N PRO A 414 -8.97 21.67 0.01
CA PRO A 414 -8.22 20.42 -0.02
C PRO A 414 -8.93 19.23 0.65
N ASN A 415 -9.84 19.46 1.61
CA ASN A 415 -10.62 18.39 2.23
C ASN A 415 -11.72 17.91 1.27
N ALA A 416 -12.52 18.81 0.72
CA ALA A 416 -13.50 18.48 -0.32
C ALA A 416 -12.85 17.79 -1.54
N LEU A 417 -11.64 18.20 -1.93
CA LEU A 417 -10.87 17.56 -3.00
C LEU A 417 -10.48 16.11 -2.65
N ALA A 418 -10.07 15.83 -1.42
CA ALA A 418 -9.78 14.47 -0.97
C ALA A 418 -11.04 13.58 -1.05
N GLU A 419 -12.21 14.11 -0.66
CA GLU A 419 -13.48 13.39 -0.76
C GLU A 419 -13.89 13.13 -2.22
N GLN A 420 -13.77 14.15 -3.09
CA GLN A 420 -14.03 14.03 -4.52
C GLN A 420 -13.12 12.98 -5.18
N TYR A 421 -11.87 12.87 -4.75
CA TYR A 421 -10.94 11.87 -5.27
C TYR A 421 -11.21 10.46 -4.75
N ALA A 422 -11.67 10.32 -3.50
CA ALA A 422 -12.18 9.05 -3.01
C ALA A 422 -13.42 8.60 -3.80
N ASP A 423 -14.38 9.50 -4.05
CA ASP A 423 -15.55 9.22 -4.90
C ASP A 423 -15.15 8.83 -6.33
N LEU A 424 -14.23 9.57 -6.95
CA LEU A 424 -13.73 9.28 -8.30
C LEU A 424 -13.11 7.88 -8.39
N ILE A 425 -12.26 7.50 -7.44
CA ILE A 425 -11.64 6.17 -7.40
C ILE A 425 -12.70 5.11 -7.15
N ASN A 426 -13.61 5.31 -6.19
CA ASN A 426 -14.71 4.39 -5.91
C ASN A 426 -15.58 4.17 -7.16
N ARG A 427 -15.99 5.25 -7.84
CA ARG A 427 -16.74 5.19 -9.11
C ARG A 427 -15.97 4.40 -10.17
N ALA A 428 -14.67 4.60 -10.31
CA ALA A 428 -13.84 3.87 -11.27
C ALA A 428 -13.79 2.35 -10.98
N ILE A 429 -13.78 1.94 -9.70
CA ILE A 429 -13.64 0.53 -9.28
C ILE A 429 -14.94 -0.18 -8.91
N ALA A 430 -16.08 0.52 -8.88
CA ALA A 430 -17.37 0.01 -8.39
C ALA A 430 -17.92 -1.20 -9.16
N GLU A 431 -17.56 -1.35 -10.45
CA GLU A 431 -17.98 -2.48 -11.29
C GLU A 431 -16.99 -3.66 -11.28
N ARG A 432 -15.96 -3.63 -10.40
CA ARG A 432 -14.99 -4.73 -10.29
C ARG A 432 -15.69 -6.04 -9.90
N PRO A 433 -15.33 -7.18 -10.54
CA PRO A 433 -15.80 -8.48 -10.09
C PRO A 433 -15.27 -8.82 -8.69
N LYS A 434 -16.05 -9.59 -7.92
CA LYS A 434 -15.82 -9.82 -6.48
C LYS A 434 -14.50 -10.52 -6.12
N ASP A 435 -13.88 -11.25 -7.04
CA ASP A 435 -12.59 -11.92 -6.82
C ASP A 435 -11.39 -11.12 -7.37
N MET A 436 -11.61 -9.86 -7.79
CA MET A 436 -10.56 -8.91 -8.17
C MET A 436 -10.26 -7.97 -7.01
N VAL A 437 -9.03 -8.06 -6.49
CA VAL A 437 -8.51 -7.20 -5.43
C VAL A 437 -7.99 -5.89 -6.02
N ILE A 438 -8.37 -4.77 -5.42
CA ILE A 438 -7.81 -3.45 -5.70
C ILE A 438 -6.95 -2.99 -4.53
N GLY A 439 -5.66 -2.77 -4.79
CA GLY A 439 -4.78 -2.01 -3.92
C GLY A 439 -4.74 -0.53 -4.31
N ILE A 440 -4.40 0.34 -3.37
CA ILE A 440 -3.92 1.70 -3.67
C ILE A 440 -2.54 1.91 -3.03
N HIS A 441 -1.60 2.46 -3.79
CA HIS A 441 -0.32 2.92 -3.24
C HIS A 441 -0.31 4.44 -3.12
N LEU A 442 -0.02 4.92 -1.91
CA LEU A 442 0.06 6.35 -1.59
C LEU A 442 1.51 6.83 -1.52
N CYS A 443 2.04 7.25 -2.67
CA CYS A 443 3.43 7.68 -2.82
C CYS A 443 3.63 9.17 -2.53
N ARG A 444 4.55 9.54 -1.64
CA ARG A 444 4.97 10.94 -1.41
C ARG A 444 6.07 11.40 -2.38
N GLY A 445 6.38 10.59 -3.39
CA GLY A 445 7.42 10.85 -4.37
C GLY A 445 8.68 10.00 -4.16
N ASN A 446 9.20 9.48 -5.27
CA ASN A 446 10.40 8.65 -5.32
C ASN A 446 11.11 8.88 -6.66
N TYR A 447 11.77 10.03 -6.79
CA TYR A 447 12.59 10.42 -7.95
C TYR A 447 14.05 10.48 -7.49
N ARG A 448 14.90 9.54 -7.93
CA ARG A 448 16.32 9.48 -7.54
C ARG A 448 16.52 9.59 -6.02
N SER A 449 15.84 8.72 -5.27
CA SER A 449 15.77 8.74 -3.81
C SER A 449 15.21 10.02 -3.15
N GLN A 450 14.72 11.01 -3.90
CA GLN A 450 14.03 12.21 -3.39
C GLN A 450 12.53 12.00 -3.23
N TRP A 451 11.89 12.83 -2.40
CA TRP A 451 10.44 12.93 -2.22
C TRP A 451 9.91 14.29 -2.69
N PHE A 452 8.60 14.39 -2.90
CA PHE A 452 7.90 15.62 -3.27
C PHE A 452 6.98 16.16 -2.17
N ALA A 453 6.49 15.30 -1.27
CA ALA A 453 5.59 15.66 -0.17
C ALA A 453 6.08 15.09 1.18
N GLN A 454 5.60 15.63 2.30
CA GLN A 454 5.87 15.15 3.65
C GLN A 454 4.63 15.21 4.56
N GLY A 455 4.71 14.66 5.77
CA GLY A 455 3.63 14.68 6.76
C GLY A 455 2.90 13.35 6.89
N GLY A 456 2.35 13.12 8.09
CA GLY A 456 1.52 11.96 8.42
C GLY A 456 0.17 11.97 7.71
N TYR A 457 -0.47 10.80 7.60
CA TYR A 457 -1.74 10.63 6.90
C TYR A 457 -2.96 11.28 7.60
N GLU A 458 -2.80 11.82 8.81
CA GLU A 458 -3.87 12.41 9.63
C GLU A 458 -4.79 13.39 8.86
N PRO A 459 -4.32 14.32 8.00
CA PRO A 459 -5.19 15.27 7.30
C PRO A 459 -6.15 14.64 6.28
N VAL A 460 -5.96 13.37 5.91
CA VAL A 460 -6.82 12.61 4.99
C VAL A 460 -7.30 11.28 5.58
N ALA A 461 -6.92 10.93 6.82
CA ALA A 461 -7.07 9.58 7.38
C ALA A 461 -8.52 9.08 7.39
N GLU A 462 -9.47 9.93 7.78
CA GLU A 462 -10.90 9.58 7.76
C GLU A 462 -11.42 9.29 6.35
N VAL A 463 -11.02 10.10 5.36
CA VAL A 463 -11.42 9.89 3.96
C VAL A 463 -10.75 8.63 3.40
N LEU A 464 -9.44 8.50 3.62
CA LEU A 464 -8.64 7.39 3.15
C LEU A 464 -9.15 6.06 3.68
N PHE A 465 -9.37 5.94 4.99
CA PHE A 465 -9.70 4.66 5.61
C PHE A 465 -11.20 4.37 5.67
N LYS A 466 -12.07 5.39 5.74
CA LYS A 466 -13.54 5.17 5.89
C LYS A 466 -14.36 5.46 4.64
N LYS A 467 -13.82 6.17 3.63
CA LYS A 467 -14.55 6.51 2.39
C LYS A 467 -14.00 5.81 1.14
N LEU A 468 -12.71 5.51 1.06
CA LEU A 468 -12.12 4.84 -0.11
C LEU A 468 -12.37 3.32 -0.05
N ASP A 469 -13.01 2.75 -1.07
CA ASP A 469 -13.40 1.34 -1.14
C ASP A 469 -12.43 0.47 -1.95
N VAL A 470 -11.16 0.66 -1.66
CA VAL A 470 -10.06 -0.26 -2.04
C VAL A 470 -9.99 -1.39 -1.02
N ASP A 471 -9.39 -2.52 -1.36
CA ASP A 471 -9.25 -3.66 -0.46
C ASP A 471 -7.96 -3.55 0.39
N VAL A 472 -6.94 -2.88 -0.16
CA VAL A 472 -5.57 -2.87 0.37
C VAL A 472 -4.92 -1.49 0.23
N TYR A 473 -4.19 -1.04 1.25
CA TYR A 473 -3.41 0.19 1.22
C TYR A 473 -1.90 -0.09 1.28
N PHE A 474 -1.11 0.43 0.35
CA PHE A 474 0.36 0.41 0.37
C PHE A 474 0.85 1.79 0.82
N LEU A 475 1.25 1.90 2.10
CA LEU A 475 1.50 3.17 2.77
C LEU A 475 2.98 3.40 3.09
N GLU A 476 3.51 4.56 2.72
CA GLU A 476 4.89 4.96 3.00
C GLU A 476 5.07 5.38 4.46
N PHE A 477 6.03 4.75 5.15
CA PHE A 477 6.42 5.06 6.53
C PHE A 477 7.95 4.86 6.77
N ASP A 478 8.85 4.88 5.78
CA ASP A 478 10.27 4.55 6.02
C ASP A 478 11.04 5.56 6.88
N ASP A 479 10.53 6.79 7.04
CA ASP A 479 11.16 7.85 7.82
C ASP A 479 10.18 8.62 8.73
N PRO A 480 10.67 9.34 9.77
CA PRO A 480 9.82 10.16 10.65
C PRO A 480 9.08 11.31 9.92
N ARG A 481 9.57 11.73 8.75
CA ARG A 481 8.94 12.73 7.88
C ARG A 481 7.59 12.24 7.34
N SER A 482 7.39 10.93 7.25
CA SER A 482 6.14 10.28 6.86
C SER A 482 5.10 10.21 7.99
N GLY A 483 5.42 10.73 9.19
CA GLY A 483 4.53 10.80 10.35
C GLY A 483 4.54 9.55 11.24
N ASP A 484 3.62 9.52 12.20
CA ASP A 484 3.38 8.38 13.09
C ASP A 484 2.26 7.46 12.59
N PHE A 485 2.07 6.33 13.27
CA PHE A 485 1.10 5.30 12.93
C PHE A 485 -0.32 5.55 13.48
N SER A 486 -0.55 6.63 14.24
CA SER A 486 -1.86 6.90 14.85
C SER A 486 -3.03 7.05 13.86
N PRO A 487 -2.87 7.43 12.57
CA PRO A 487 -3.95 7.39 11.59
C PRO A 487 -4.56 5.99 11.38
N LEU A 488 -3.80 4.91 11.63
CA LEU A 488 -4.26 3.52 11.45
C LEU A 488 -5.42 3.14 12.40
N ARG A 489 -5.69 3.94 13.44
CA ARG A 489 -6.88 3.81 14.30
C ARG A 489 -8.21 3.91 13.54
N HIS A 490 -8.19 4.45 12.32
CA HIS A 490 -9.35 4.58 11.44
C HIS A 490 -9.49 3.41 10.44
N LEU A 491 -8.52 2.50 10.36
CA LEU A 491 -8.52 1.37 9.43
C LEU A 491 -9.72 0.43 9.70
N PRO A 492 -10.59 0.13 8.72
CA PRO A 492 -11.69 -0.81 8.91
C PRO A 492 -11.19 -2.24 9.13
N VAL A 493 -11.95 -3.05 9.86
CA VAL A 493 -11.57 -4.41 10.30
C VAL A 493 -11.41 -5.43 9.16
N ASP A 494 -11.86 -5.10 7.96
CA ASP A 494 -11.86 -5.92 6.74
C ASP A 494 -10.79 -5.51 5.71
N LYS A 495 -10.05 -4.42 5.96
CA LYS A 495 -9.02 -3.89 5.04
C LYS A 495 -7.62 -4.25 5.51
N THR A 496 -6.70 -4.42 4.56
CA THR A 496 -5.28 -4.74 4.81
C THR A 496 -4.38 -3.53 4.50
N VAL A 497 -3.30 -3.37 5.27
CA VAL A 497 -2.24 -2.39 4.99
C VAL A 497 -0.93 -3.13 4.72
N VAL A 498 -0.38 -2.95 3.54
CA VAL A 498 1.03 -3.26 3.28
C VAL A 498 1.85 -2.08 3.78
N LEU A 499 2.58 -2.30 4.86
CA LEU A 499 3.26 -1.25 5.63
C LEU A 499 4.68 -1.06 5.11
N GLY A 500 4.86 0.04 4.38
CA GLY A 500 6.11 0.45 3.76
C GLY A 500 7.11 1.07 4.74
N VAL A 501 7.63 0.28 5.69
CA VAL A 501 8.60 0.73 6.71
C VAL A 501 10.06 0.49 6.34
N MET A 502 10.36 -0.33 5.32
CA MET A 502 11.72 -0.51 4.78
C MET A 502 12.01 0.53 3.68
N SER A 503 13.28 0.94 3.52
CA SER A 503 13.62 2.03 2.59
C SER A 503 14.27 1.54 1.29
N SER A 504 13.55 1.59 0.16
CA SER A 504 14.09 1.30 -1.20
C SER A 504 15.02 2.39 -1.75
N LYS A 505 15.28 3.44 -0.97
CA LYS A 505 16.05 4.64 -1.34
C LYS A 505 17.51 4.58 -0.88
N LYS A 506 17.85 3.63 -0.01
CA LYS A 506 19.16 3.49 0.66
C LYS A 506 19.79 2.15 0.32
N ALA A 507 21.06 2.18 -0.10
CA ALA A 507 21.85 1.00 -0.46
C ALA A 507 22.15 0.03 0.71
N GLY A 508 22.09 0.52 1.95
CA GLY A 508 22.24 -0.31 3.15
C GLY A 508 20.99 -1.16 3.42
N LEU A 509 21.19 -2.30 4.07
CA LEU A 509 20.11 -3.07 4.70
C LEU A 509 19.51 -2.27 5.86
N ASP A 510 18.19 -2.38 6.03
CA ASP A 510 17.47 -1.84 7.18
C ASP A 510 17.74 -2.70 8.43
N ASP A 511 17.57 -2.15 9.63
CA ASP A 511 17.75 -2.91 10.88
C ASP A 511 16.49 -3.77 11.14
N GLU A 512 16.63 -5.09 11.06
CA GLU A 512 15.55 -6.06 11.28
C GLU A 512 14.82 -5.85 12.63
N ALA A 513 15.56 -5.57 13.71
CA ALA A 513 14.96 -5.43 15.03
C ALA A 513 14.13 -4.13 15.11
N GLU A 514 14.59 -3.06 14.45
CA GLU A 514 13.83 -1.83 14.30
C GLU A 514 12.59 -2.02 13.42
N ILE A 515 12.69 -2.71 12.27
CA ILE A 515 11.53 -3.00 11.41
C ILE A 515 10.47 -3.81 12.16
N VAL A 516 10.87 -4.87 12.89
CA VAL A 516 9.95 -5.64 13.75
C VAL A 516 9.35 -4.79 14.85
N ARG A 517 10.13 -3.89 15.49
CA ARG A 517 9.60 -2.95 16.50
C ARG A 517 8.52 -2.05 15.91
N ARG A 518 8.76 -1.50 14.70
CA ARG A 518 7.84 -0.60 14.00
C ARG A 518 6.57 -1.29 13.50
N LEU A 519 6.66 -2.56 13.07
CA LEU A 519 5.49 -3.39 12.74
C LEU A 519 4.59 -3.58 13.98
N ASN A 520 5.17 -3.85 15.15
CA ASN A 520 4.41 -3.98 16.40
C ASN A 520 3.83 -2.64 16.88
N GLU A 521 4.54 -1.54 16.68
CA GLU A 521 4.04 -0.18 16.94
C GLU A 521 2.81 0.14 16.08
N ALA A 522 2.89 -0.08 14.76
CA ALA A 522 1.77 0.09 13.84
C ALA A 522 0.59 -0.84 14.16
N ALA A 523 0.87 -2.09 14.52
CA ALA A 523 -0.15 -3.06 14.95
C ALA A 523 -0.92 -2.57 16.17
N SER A 524 -0.30 -1.86 17.11
CA SER A 524 -0.99 -1.34 18.31
C SER A 524 -2.09 -0.30 17.99
N HIS A 525 -2.09 0.27 16.78
CA HIS A 525 -3.14 1.16 16.27
C HIS A 525 -4.18 0.47 15.39
N CYS A 526 -3.92 -0.75 14.91
CA CYS A 526 -4.82 -1.48 14.01
C CYS A 526 -5.84 -2.30 14.80
N PRO A 527 -7.14 -2.31 14.45
CA PRO A 527 -8.17 -3.04 15.21
C PRO A 527 -7.89 -4.54 15.42
N ARG A 528 -7.20 -5.18 14.48
CA ARG A 528 -6.78 -6.60 14.57
C ARG A 528 -5.26 -6.79 14.67
N GLY A 529 -4.50 -5.75 15.00
CA GLY A 529 -3.05 -5.86 15.14
C GLY A 529 -2.34 -6.33 13.86
N LEU A 530 -1.41 -7.29 14.01
CA LEU A 530 -0.58 -7.81 12.93
C LEU A 530 -1.37 -8.56 11.84
N ASP A 531 -2.60 -9.01 12.10
CA ASP A 531 -3.44 -9.66 11.09
C ASP A 531 -3.71 -8.76 9.89
N GLN A 532 -3.81 -7.45 10.12
CA GLN A 532 -4.11 -6.46 9.08
C GLN A 532 -2.85 -5.91 8.38
N LEU A 533 -1.65 -6.32 8.81
CA LEU A 533 -0.40 -5.76 8.31
C LEU A 533 0.37 -6.75 7.46
N CYS A 534 0.93 -6.26 6.36
CA CYS A 534 2.01 -6.91 5.62
C CYS A 534 3.24 -5.98 5.65
N LEU A 535 4.41 -6.49 5.29
CA LEU A 535 5.64 -5.72 5.18
C LEU A 535 5.97 -5.44 3.72
N SER A 536 6.44 -4.22 3.44
CA SER A 536 7.10 -3.88 2.19
C SER A 536 8.17 -2.81 2.37
N HIS A 537 8.90 -2.55 1.30
CA HIS A 537 9.53 -1.26 1.05
C HIS A 537 8.47 -0.15 0.90
N GLN A 538 8.81 1.09 1.26
CA GLN A 538 7.89 2.24 1.17
C GLN A 538 7.40 2.53 -0.25
N CYS A 539 8.28 2.40 -1.24
CA CYS A 539 7.99 2.61 -2.65
C CYS A 539 8.83 1.63 -3.49
N GLY A 540 8.51 1.45 -4.77
CA GLY A 540 9.32 0.66 -5.70
C GLY A 540 10.76 1.18 -5.83
N PHE A 541 11.65 0.39 -6.41
CA PHE A 541 13.07 0.74 -6.53
C PHE A 541 13.36 1.68 -7.73
N SER A 542 12.41 1.93 -8.65
CA SER A 542 12.67 2.71 -9.88
C SER A 542 11.43 3.37 -10.51
N SER A 543 10.82 4.33 -9.81
CA SER A 543 9.65 5.08 -10.31
C SER A 543 9.93 6.05 -11.47
N THR A 544 11.20 6.29 -11.81
CA THR A 544 11.64 6.88 -13.09
C THR A 544 12.86 6.14 -13.64
N VAL A 545 13.20 6.39 -14.92
CA VAL A 545 14.27 5.73 -15.67
C VAL A 545 15.60 5.66 -14.90
N GLU A 546 15.96 6.71 -14.17
CA GLU A 546 17.23 6.81 -13.44
C GLU A 546 17.33 5.83 -12.25
N GLY A 547 16.21 5.41 -11.68
CA GLY A 547 16.17 4.58 -10.48
C GLY A 547 16.62 5.28 -9.21
N ASN A 548 16.70 4.50 -8.12
CA ASN A 548 17.30 4.91 -6.85
C ASN A 548 18.79 4.52 -6.81
N ASP A 549 19.59 5.25 -6.01
CA ASP A 549 21.05 5.09 -5.95
C ASP A 549 21.48 3.83 -5.16
N LEU A 550 21.27 2.65 -5.75
CA LEU A 550 21.70 1.33 -5.25
C LEU A 550 21.99 0.35 -6.41
N THR A 551 22.69 -0.75 -6.11
CA THR A 551 22.95 -1.82 -7.09
C THR A 551 21.82 -2.86 -7.12
N GLU A 552 21.73 -3.62 -8.21
CA GLU A 552 20.77 -4.74 -8.33
C GLU A 552 20.94 -5.79 -7.21
N GLU A 553 22.17 -6.11 -6.81
CA GLU A 553 22.39 -7.03 -5.69
C GLU A 553 21.95 -6.43 -4.35
N GLN A 554 22.11 -5.12 -4.14
CA GLN A 554 21.59 -4.44 -2.95
C GLN A 554 20.05 -4.45 -2.91
N GLN A 555 19.39 -4.27 -4.07
CA GLN A 555 17.95 -4.44 -4.19
C GLN A 555 17.53 -5.85 -3.78
N TRP A 556 18.13 -6.90 -4.36
CA TRP A 556 17.76 -8.28 -4.03
C TRP A 556 18.10 -8.66 -2.58
N ALA A 557 19.20 -8.15 -2.02
CA ALA A 557 19.52 -8.34 -0.61
C ALA A 557 18.46 -7.74 0.32
N LYS A 558 17.88 -6.58 -0.03
CA LYS A 558 16.79 -5.96 0.74
C LYS A 558 15.45 -6.68 0.57
N VAL A 559 15.16 -7.21 -0.63
CA VAL A 559 13.99 -8.09 -0.86
C VAL A 559 14.08 -9.37 -0.03
N ARG A 560 15.25 -10.02 0.04
CA ARG A 560 15.44 -11.21 0.89
C ARG A 560 15.26 -10.87 2.37
N LEU A 561 15.80 -9.73 2.83
CA LEU A 561 15.59 -9.25 4.19
C LEU A 561 14.09 -9.01 4.50
N GLU A 562 13.34 -8.42 3.58
CA GLU A 562 11.88 -8.23 3.72
C GLU A 562 11.16 -9.57 3.93
N VAL A 563 11.48 -10.57 3.10
CA VAL A 563 10.94 -11.94 3.18
C VAL A 563 11.33 -12.62 4.49
N ASP A 564 12.58 -12.52 4.93
CA ASP A 564 13.08 -13.11 6.17
C ASP A 564 12.41 -12.48 7.41
N ILE A 565 12.23 -11.15 7.42
CA ILE A 565 11.49 -10.43 8.47
C ILE A 565 10.03 -10.87 8.47
N ALA A 566 9.38 -10.95 7.31
CA ALA A 566 7.98 -11.38 7.23
C ALA A 566 7.80 -12.81 7.75
N LYS A 567 8.71 -13.73 7.40
CA LYS A 567 8.73 -15.09 7.96
C LYS A 567 8.92 -15.12 9.47
N LYS A 568 9.74 -14.23 10.01
CA LYS A 568 9.97 -14.11 11.46
C LYS A 568 8.75 -13.58 12.22
N VAL A 569 7.92 -12.74 11.58
CA VAL A 569 6.72 -12.14 12.20
C VAL A 569 5.47 -13.02 12.03
N TRP A 570 5.22 -13.57 10.84
CA TRP A 570 3.99 -14.30 10.50
C TRP A 570 4.20 -15.81 10.21
N GLY A 571 5.44 -16.29 10.15
CA GLY A 571 5.79 -17.69 9.84
C GLY A 571 6.05 -17.95 8.35
N GLU A 572 6.42 -19.19 8.02
CA GLU A 572 6.83 -19.59 6.66
C GLU A 572 5.75 -19.44 5.57
N ASP A 573 4.47 -19.45 5.94
CA ASP A 573 3.38 -19.29 4.98
C ASP A 573 2.89 -17.85 4.88
N LEU A 574 3.62 -17.08 4.07
CA LEU A 574 3.35 -15.66 3.80
C LEU A 574 2.01 -15.38 3.07
N SER A 575 1.13 -16.36 2.87
CA SER A 575 -0.23 -16.15 2.34
C SER A 575 -1.35 -16.16 3.40
N LYS A 576 -1.00 -16.24 4.68
CA LYS A 576 -1.90 -16.20 5.84
C LYS A 576 -1.66 -14.98 6.70
#